data_AF-A0A9P7ED86-F1
#
_entry.id   AF-A0A9P7ED86-F1
#
_cell.length_a   1.000
_cell.length_b   1.000
_cell.length_c   1.000
_cell.angle_alpha   90.00
_cell.angle_beta   90.00
_cell.angle_gamma   90.00
#
_symmetry.space_group_name_H-M   'P 1'
#
loop_
_entity.id
_entity.type
_entity.pdbx_description
1 polymer ?
#
loop_
_entity_poly.entity_id
_entity_poly.type
_entity_poly.pdbx_seq_one_letter_code
_entity_poly.pdbx_strand_id
1 'polypeptide(L)'
;MGKESDDTVPQEYPYFWSKGSSIALPDFLTKYKPSMVQNDGTKPWIWVEGSNRNQDTSESDATVAISEAAALLKEVSQRVEEIKNDDSVPMRSSKKTGAKSKKDVREKVQADAAEKLKDISIKHNYVCGKWLIFAPADKVDVIWSKIATSLISGALASTCAFLAKVATSPANETPHRQHVICLYIPDVYDKDAVTNVMKVLLRNHGVNLSGVKSDLYTGAGLDSKHPSGIPSTVWKNTSLLAGSEIKEQQCASKGEIREEITIKRYGCGRK
;
A
#
# COMPACT_ATOMS: atom_id res chain seq x y z
N MET A 1 -23.01 -7.06 10.91
CA MET A 1 -22.80 -5.72 10.33
C MET A 1 -21.41 -5.71 9.72
N GLY A 2 -21.32 -5.75 8.39
CA GLY A 2 -20.03 -5.67 7.70
C GLY A 2 -19.40 -4.31 7.98
N LYS A 3 -18.10 -4.27 8.26
CA LYS A 3 -17.37 -3.00 8.20
C LYS A 3 -17.43 -2.53 6.75
N GLU A 4 -17.94 -1.33 6.51
CA GLU A 4 -17.77 -0.67 5.23
C GLU A 4 -16.28 -0.59 4.89
N SER A 5 -15.95 -0.83 3.63
CA SER A 5 -14.55 -0.83 3.18
C SER A 5 -13.98 0.57 3.27
N ASP A 6 -12.82 0.73 3.93
CA ASP A 6 -12.06 1.99 3.96
C ASP A 6 -11.63 2.45 2.55
N ASP A 7 -11.85 1.64 1.51
CA ASP A 7 -11.49 1.91 0.12
C ASP A 7 -12.63 2.52 -0.73
N THR A 8 -13.82 2.75 -0.14
CA THR A 8 -14.95 3.37 -0.85
C THR A 8 -15.02 4.87 -0.54
N VAL A 9 -15.20 5.71 -1.57
CA VAL A 9 -15.39 7.15 -1.42
C VAL A 9 -16.89 7.46 -1.27
N PRO A 10 -17.33 8.14 -0.19
CA PRO A 10 -18.73 8.54 -0.02
C PRO A 10 -19.22 9.52 -1.11
N GLN A 11 -20.53 9.53 -1.36
CA GLN A 11 -21.17 10.53 -2.22
C GLN A 11 -21.07 11.91 -1.55
N GLU A 12 -20.59 12.92 -2.27
CA GLU A 12 -20.33 14.28 -1.76
C GLU A 12 -19.33 14.34 -0.59
N TYR A 13 -18.12 13.83 -0.82
CA TYR A 13 -17.09 13.77 0.21
C TYR A 13 -16.14 15.00 0.19
N PRO A 14 -16.12 15.86 1.23
CA PRO A 14 -15.33 17.10 1.23
C PRO A 14 -13.81 16.88 1.24
N TYR A 15 -13.38 15.67 1.60
CA TYR A 15 -11.97 15.27 1.63
C TYR A 15 -11.54 14.54 0.35
N PHE A 16 -12.30 14.65 -0.73
CA PHE A 16 -11.94 14.12 -2.04
C PHE A 16 -11.64 15.24 -3.03
N TRP A 17 -10.49 15.15 -3.68
CA TRP A 17 -10.09 16.07 -4.74
C TRP A 17 -9.86 15.33 -6.06
N SER A 18 -10.38 15.90 -7.15
CA SER A 18 -10.06 15.50 -8.53
C SER A 18 -9.93 16.75 -9.41
N LYS A 19 -9.54 16.56 -10.67
CA LYS A 19 -9.46 17.67 -11.66
C LYS A 19 -10.80 18.37 -11.89
N GLY A 20 -11.92 17.73 -11.55
CA GLY A 20 -13.27 18.32 -11.63
C GLY A 20 -13.70 19.07 -10.36
N SER A 21 -12.90 19.07 -9.29
CA SER A 21 -13.22 19.78 -8.05
C SER A 21 -13.23 21.30 -8.25
N SER A 22 -14.08 22.00 -7.50
CA SER A 22 -14.25 23.46 -7.59
C SER A 22 -13.08 24.28 -7.02
N ILE A 23 -12.20 23.65 -6.23
CA ILE A 23 -11.04 24.27 -5.61
C ILE A 23 -9.74 23.73 -6.20
N ALA A 24 -8.73 24.58 -6.33
CA ALA A 24 -7.42 24.18 -6.82
C ALA A 24 -6.71 23.24 -5.81
N LEU A 25 -5.87 22.34 -6.32
CA LEU A 25 -5.15 21.37 -5.48
C LEU A 25 -4.35 22.05 -4.34
N PRO A 26 -3.59 23.15 -4.56
CA PRO A 26 -2.83 23.79 -3.47
C PRO A 26 -3.73 24.31 -2.34
N ASP A 27 -4.92 24.83 -2.68
CA ASP A 27 -5.88 25.32 -1.70
C ASP A 27 -6.51 24.16 -0.94
N PHE A 28 -6.85 23.07 -1.63
CA PHE A 28 -7.32 21.83 -1.01
C PHE A 28 -6.32 21.27 0.00
N LEU A 29 -5.03 21.16 -0.39
CA LEU A 29 -3.96 20.64 0.47
C LEU A 29 -3.67 21.58 1.67
N THR A 30 -3.86 22.89 1.49
CA THR A 30 -3.71 23.87 2.57
C THR A 30 -4.87 23.78 3.56
N LYS A 31 -6.09 23.59 3.05
CA LYS A 31 -7.32 23.49 3.85
C LYS A 31 -7.41 22.17 4.61
N TYR A 32 -7.04 21.06 3.98
CA TYR A 32 -7.18 19.71 4.53
C TYR A 32 -5.82 19.05 4.75
N LYS A 33 -5.19 19.40 5.88
CA LYS A 33 -3.92 18.80 6.31
C LYS A 33 -4.17 17.50 7.07
N PRO A 34 -3.54 16.38 6.70
CA PRO A 34 -3.72 15.10 7.40
C PRO A 34 -3.42 15.18 8.90
N SER A 35 -2.50 16.04 9.31
CA SER A 35 -2.17 16.27 10.72
C SER A 35 -3.26 17.02 11.50
N MET A 36 -4.06 17.86 10.83
CA MET A 36 -5.04 18.75 11.46
C MET A 36 -6.47 18.22 11.37
N VAL A 37 -6.80 17.47 10.31
CA VAL A 37 -8.11 16.84 10.18
C VAL A 37 -8.18 15.73 11.23
N GLN A 38 -9.07 15.90 12.21
CA GLN A 38 -9.29 14.91 13.25
C GLN A 38 -10.25 13.84 12.77
N ASN A 39 -9.97 12.61 13.19
CA ASN A 39 -10.86 11.49 13.03
C ASN A 39 -11.99 11.59 14.05
N ASP A 40 -13.17 11.95 13.55
CA ASP A 40 -14.44 12.11 14.26
C ASP A 40 -15.16 10.78 14.58
N GLY A 41 -14.48 9.64 14.37
CA GLY A 41 -15.06 8.31 14.48
C GLY A 41 -15.44 7.71 13.13
N THR A 42 -15.54 8.51 12.06
CA THR A 42 -15.77 8.03 10.68
C THR A 42 -14.48 7.61 9.97
N LYS A 43 -13.31 7.82 10.60
CA LYS A 43 -11.98 7.63 10.00
C LYS A 43 -11.88 8.34 8.64
N PRO A 44 -12.07 9.67 8.61
CA PRO A 44 -12.02 10.37 7.34
C PRO A 44 -10.66 10.13 6.69
N TRP A 45 -10.70 9.83 5.40
CA TRP A 45 -9.53 9.70 4.54
C TRP A 45 -9.47 10.92 3.64
N ILE A 46 -8.28 11.46 3.39
CA ILE A 46 -8.13 12.53 2.40
C ILE A 46 -7.66 11.88 1.11
N TRP A 47 -8.35 12.16 0.01
CA TRP A 47 -8.14 11.53 -1.29
C TRP A 47 -7.77 12.55 -2.36
N VAL A 48 -6.88 12.13 -3.26
CA VAL A 48 -6.50 12.88 -4.47
C VAL A 48 -6.47 11.91 -5.65
N GLU A 49 -7.30 12.19 -6.66
CA GLU A 49 -7.38 11.45 -7.91
C GLU A 49 -6.53 12.12 -9.00
N GLY A 50 -5.61 11.35 -9.59
CA GLY A 50 -4.73 11.80 -10.68
C GLY A 50 -5.30 11.61 -12.08
N SER A 51 -5.77 10.39 -12.33
CA SER A 51 -6.33 9.97 -13.60
C SER A 51 -7.49 9.02 -13.36
N ASN A 52 -8.47 9.02 -14.26
CA ASN A 52 -9.59 8.09 -14.17
C ASN A 52 -9.08 6.64 -14.23
N ARG A 53 -9.66 5.79 -13.38
CA ARG A 53 -9.45 4.34 -13.42
C ARG A 53 -9.98 3.80 -14.75
N ASN A 54 -9.14 3.11 -15.52
CA ASN A 54 -9.52 2.53 -16.82
C ASN A 54 -10.04 1.08 -16.72
N GLN A 55 -10.14 0.51 -15.51
CA GLN A 55 -10.54 -0.88 -15.31
C GLN A 55 -11.56 -0.99 -14.18
N ASP A 56 -12.84 -0.92 -14.52
CA ASP A 56 -13.90 -1.20 -13.57
C ASP A 56 -14.10 -2.71 -13.44
N THR A 57 -13.61 -3.28 -12.33
CA THR A 57 -14.09 -4.57 -11.85
C THR A 57 -15.55 -4.39 -11.46
N SER A 58 -16.44 -5.26 -11.92
CA SER A 58 -17.82 -5.19 -11.47
C SER A 58 -17.91 -5.47 -9.97
N GLU A 59 -18.86 -4.83 -9.28
CA GLU A 59 -19.08 -5.06 -7.84
C GLU A 59 -19.43 -6.54 -7.55
N SER A 60 -20.14 -7.19 -8.46
CA SER A 60 -20.42 -8.63 -8.40
C SER A 60 -19.15 -9.47 -8.47
N ASP A 61 -18.21 -9.17 -9.38
CA ASP A 61 -16.97 -9.96 -9.49
C ASP A 61 -16.07 -9.76 -8.28
N ALA A 62 -15.99 -8.53 -7.75
CA ALA A 62 -15.24 -8.24 -6.54
C ALA A 62 -15.79 -9.02 -5.32
N THR A 63 -17.11 -9.05 -5.14
CA THR A 63 -17.73 -9.79 -4.02
C THR A 63 -17.51 -11.30 -4.11
N VAL A 64 -17.60 -11.87 -5.32
CA VAL A 64 -17.30 -13.30 -5.55
C VAL A 64 -15.83 -13.59 -5.27
N ALA A 65 -14.91 -12.77 -5.78
CA ALA A 65 -13.48 -12.93 -5.55
C ALA A 65 -13.13 -12.87 -4.06
N ILE A 66 -13.68 -11.90 -3.33
CA ILE A 66 -13.49 -11.75 -1.88
C ILE A 66 -14.00 -12.98 -1.14
N SER A 67 -15.15 -13.53 -1.53
CA SER A 67 -15.72 -14.74 -0.92
C SER A 67 -14.82 -15.97 -1.15
N GLU A 68 -14.37 -16.19 -2.39
CA GLU A 68 -13.45 -17.28 -2.75
C GLU A 68 -12.12 -17.17 -1.97
N ALA A 69 -11.57 -15.96 -1.89
CA ALA A 69 -10.34 -15.70 -1.13
C ALA A 69 -10.52 -15.92 0.37
N ALA A 70 -11.63 -15.46 0.96
CA ALA A 70 -11.92 -15.67 2.37
C ALA A 70 -12.08 -17.16 2.72
N ALA A 71 -12.71 -17.95 1.84
CA ALA A 71 -12.82 -19.40 1.98
C ALA A 71 -11.42 -20.06 1.97
N LEU A 72 -10.58 -19.71 0.99
CA LEU A 72 -9.20 -20.20 0.91
C LEU A 72 -8.39 -19.84 2.17
N LEU A 73 -8.51 -18.61 2.66
CA LEU A 73 -7.82 -18.16 3.87
C LEU A 73 -8.24 -18.94 5.12
N LYS A 74 -9.52 -19.32 5.21
CA LYS A 74 -10.03 -20.17 6.29
C LYS A 74 -9.42 -21.57 6.23
N GLU A 75 -9.41 -22.20 5.04
CA GLU A 75 -8.79 -23.52 4.83
C GLU A 75 -7.30 -23.52 5.18
N VAL A 76 -6.57 -22.51 4.71
CA VAL A 76 -5.13 -22.38 4.98
C VAL A 76 -4.88 -22.16 6.46
N SER A 77 -5.69 -21.35 7.15
CA SER A 77 -5.57 -21.13 8.59
C SER A 77 -5.75 -22.43 9.38
N GLN A 78 -6.74 -23.24 9.01
CA GLN A 78 -6.93 -24.57 9.60
C GLN A 78 -5.71 -25.47 9.32
N ARG A 79 -5.25 -25.51 8.07
CA ARG A 79 -4.10 -26.35 7.68
C ARG A 79 -2.81 -25.98 8.41
N VAL A 80 -2.59 -24.69 8.64
CA VAL A 80 -1.45 -24.18 9.42
C VAL A 80 -1.52 -24.65 10.87
N GLU A 81 -2.70 -24.64 11.48
CA GLU A 81 -2.90 -25.13 12.85
C GLU A 81 -2.74 -26.66 12.94
N GLU A 82 -3.20 -27.41 11.94
CA GLU A 82 -2.93 -28.86 11.84
C GLU A 82 -1.43 -29.16 11.78
N ILE A 83 -0.68 -28.47 10.91
CA ILE A 83 0.79 -28.64 10.81
C ILE A 83 1.48 -28.33 12.14
N LYS A 84 0.98 -27.33 12.87
CA LYS A 84 1.52 -26.96 14.18
C LYS A 84 1.33 -28.08 15.20
N ASN A 85 0.17 -28.75 15.18
CA ASN A 85 -0.20 -29.80 16.13
C ASN A 85 0.15 -31.23 15.67
N ASP A 86 0.70 -31.39 14.46
CA ASP A 86 1.09 -32.70 13.93
C ASP A 86 2.45 -33.16 14.49
N ASP A 87 2.44 -34.16 15.39
CA ASP A 87 3.64 -34.72 16.00
C ASP A 87 4.50 -35.55 15.03
N SER A 88 3.95 -35.95 13.88
CA SER A 88 4.70 -36.69 12.86
C SER A 88 5.65 -35.81 12.05
N VAL A 89 5.40 -34.49 12.02
CA VAL A 89 6.25 -33.54 11.29
C VAL A 89 7.36 -33.03 12.21
N PRO A 90 8.64 -33.26 11.88
CA PRO A 90 9.74 -32.90 12.77
C PRO A 90 9.90 -31.38 12.88
N MET A 91 10.43 -30.93 14.02
CA MET A 91 10.67 -29.50 14.26
C MET A 91 11.82 -28.93 13.41
N ARG A 92 12.79 -29.78 13.05
CA ARG A 92 13.94 -29.42 12.21
C ARG A 92 13.98 -30.30 10.97
N SER A 93 14.47 -29.72 9.87
CA SER A 93 14.69 -30.46 8.63
C SER A 93 15.91 -31.36 8.77
N SER A 94 15.91 -32.46 8.02
CA SER A 94 17.02 -33.41 7.99
C SER A 94 17.40 -33.70 6.55
N LYS A 95 18.62 -33.29 6.15
CA LYS A 95 19.16 -33.60 4.82
C LYS A 95 19.42 -35.11 4.63
N LYS A 96 19.68 -35.85 5.71
CA LYS A 96 19.97 -37.30 5.66
C LYS A 96 18.72 -38.13 5.38
N THR A 97 17.57 -37.71 5.88
CA THR A 97 16.30 -38.45 5.72
C THR A 97 15.33 -37.78 4.74
N GLY A 98 15.66 -36.59 4.23
CA GLY A 98 14.77 -35.79 3.37
C GLY A 98 13.57 -35.18 4.10
N ALA A 99 13.47 -35.35 5.43
CA ALA A 99 12.33 -34.89 6.20
C ALA A 99 12.28 -33.35 6.26
N LYS A 100 11.12 -32.80 5.92
CA LYS A 100 10.83 -31.36 5.98
C LYS A 100 10.38 -30.96 7.38
N SER A 101 10.80 -29.78 7.83
CA SER A 101 10.37 -29.26 9.13
C SER A 101 8.94 -28.75 9.10
N LYS A 102 8.30 -28.59 10.27
CA LYS A 102 7.03 -27.87 10.41
C LYS A 102 7.06 -26.49 9.75
N LYS A 103 8.21 -25.79 9.82
CA LYS A 103 8.41 -24.50 9.16
C LYS A 103 8.34 -24.64 7.64
N ASP A 104 9.09 -25.57 7.05
CA ASP A 104 9.15 -25.75 5.60
C ASP A 104 7.79 -26.16 5.01
N VAL A 105 7.07 -27.04 5.70
CA VAL A 105 5.73 -27.49 5.27
C VAL A 105 4.74 -26.32 5.34
N ARG A 106 4.77 -25.54 6.43
CA ARG A 106 3.93 -24.35 6.57
C ARG A 106 4.22 -23.29 5.51
N GLU A 107 5.49 -22.96 5.29
CA GLU A 107 5.89 -21.97 4.29
C GLU A 107 5.49 -22.40 2.87
N LYS A 108 5.55 -23.70 2.56
CA LYS A 108 5.03 -24.22 1.30
C LYS A 108 3.52 -24.01 1.17
N VAL A 109 2.73 -24.36 2.18
CA VAL A 109 1.28 -24.14 2.17
C VAL A 109 0.94 -22.65 1.98
N GLN A 110 1.67 -21.77 2.64
CA GLN A 110 1.50 -20.32 2.51
C GLN A 110 1.85 -19.81 1.10
N ALA A 111 2.93 -20.32 0.50
CA ALA A 111 3.33 -19.96 -0.86
C ALA A 111 2.31 -20.45 -1.89
N ASP A 112 1.87 -21.71 -1.80
CA ASP A 112 0.86 -22.30 -2.68
C ASP A 112 -0.48 -21.52 -2.57
N ALA A 113 -0.85 -21.08 -1.36
CA ALA A 113 -2.03 -20.25 -1.15
C ALA A 113 -1.89 -18.83 -1.72
N ALA A 114 -0.70 -18.22 -1.67
CA ALA A 114 -0.45 -16.91 -2.25
C ALA A 114 -0.61 -16.92 -3.78
N GLU A 115 -0.16 -17.98 -4.46
CA GLU A 115 -0.41 -18.16 -5.90
C GLU A 115 -1.90 -18.36 -6.20
N LYS A 116 -2.62 -19.17 -5.41
CA LYS A 116 -4.08 -19.30 -5.57
C LYS A 116 -4.83 -17.98 -5.37
N LEU A 117 -4.42 -17.15 -4.42
CA LEU A 117 -5.02 -15.82 -4.23
C LEU A 117 -4.78 -14.92 -5.45
N LYS A 118 -3.60 -15.01 -6.06
CA LYS A 118 -3.32 -14.34 -7.34
C LYS A 118 -4.22 -14.86 -8.45
N ASP A 119 -4.39 -16.17 -8.57
CA ASP A 119 -5.27 -16.77 -9.58
C ASP A 119 -6.72 -16.29 -9.40
N ILE A 120 -7.22 -16.20 -8.16
CA ILE A 120 -8.54 -15.64 -7.84
C ILE A 120 -8.63 -14.17 -8.29
N SER A 121 -7.64 -13.34 -7.95
CA SER A 121 -7.60 -11.94 -8.38
C SER A 121 -7.66 -11.80 -9.91
N ILE A 122 -6.86 -12.58 -10.65
CA ILE A 122 -6.80 -12.53 -12.11
C ILE A 122 -8.10 -13.04 -12.73
N LYS A 123 -8.63 -14.16 -12.24
CA LYS A 123 -9.88 -14.78 -12.72
C LYS A 123 -11.06 -13.80 -12.70
N HIS A 124 -11.15 -12.98 -11.65
CA HIS A 124 -12.26 -12.04 -11.44
C HIS A 124 -11.92 -10.60 -11.84
N ASN A 125 -10.77 -10.38 -12.51
CA ASN A 125 -10.26 -9.04 -12.83
C ASN A 125 -10.24 -8.09 -11.60
N TYR A 126 -9.96 -8.63 -10.41
CA TYR A 126 -9.86 -7.90 -9.14
C TYR A 126 -8.39 -7.82 -8.70
N VAL A 127 -7.61 -7.16 -9.54
CA VAL A 127 -6.14 -7.07 -9.48
C VAL A 127 -5.62 -5.75 -8.92
N CYS A 128 -6.50 -4.79 -8.66
CA CYS A 128 -6.14 -3.48 -8.10
C CYS A 128 -5.55 -3.62 -6.68
N GLY A 129 -4.75 -2.65 -6.29
CA GLY A 129 -4.24 -2.55 -4.94
C GLY A 129 -3.42 -1.30 -4.73
N LYS A 130 -2.63 -1.28 -3.65
CA LYS A 130 -1.99 -0.06 -3.16
C LYS A 130 -0.59 -0.28 -2.60
N TRP A 131 0.29 0.67 -2.87
CA TRP A 131 1.51 0.87 -2.11
C TRP A 131 1.19 1.42 -0.73
N LEU A 132 1.77 0.81 0.30
CA LEU A 132 1.67 1.28 1.68
C LEU A 132 2.89 2.13 2.05
N ILE A 133 2.65 3.41 2.34
CA ILE A 133 3.67 4.40 2.70
C ILE A 133 3.40 4.85 4.14
N PHE A 134 4.43 4.83 4.99
CA PHE A 134 4.31 5.25 6.39
C PHE A 134 5.06 6.56 6.63
N ALA A 135 4.29 7.61 6.94
CA ALA A 135 4.79 8.96 7.18
C ALA A 135 4.76 9.30 8.67
N PRO A 136 5.86 9.79 9.26
CA PRO A 136 5.85 10.37 10.60
C PRO A 136 4.85 11.52 10.74
N ALA A 137 4.21 11.66 11.91
CA ALA A 137 3.21 12.71 12.16
C ALA A 137 3.74 14.15 11.91
N ASP A 138 5.01 14.42 12.21
CA ASP A 138 5.66 15.72 11.99
C ASP A 138 5.93 16.03 10.51
N LYS A 139 5.82 15.04 9.62
CA LYS A 139 6.16 15.16 8.19
C LYS A 139 5.02 14.80 7.25
N VAL A 140 3.90 14.29 7.78
CA VAL A 140 2.79 13.76 6.96
C VAL A 140 2.27 14.81 5.99
N ASP A 141 2.08 16.06 6.40
CA ASP A 141 1.51 17.11 5.54
C ASP A 141 2.41 17.41 4.33
N VAL A 142 3.72 17.48 4.56
CA VAL A 142 4.70 17.74 3.50
C VAL A 142 4.81 16.55 2.55
N ILE A 143 4.85 15.33 3.08
CA ILE A 143 4.91 14.11 2.28
C ILE A 143 3.63 13.95 1.45
N TRP A 144 2.47 14.14 2.07
CA TRP A 144 1.16 14.08 1.41
C TRP A 144 1.06 15.10 0.28
N SER A 145 1.40 16.37 0.55
CA SER A 145 1.34 17.43 -0.46
C SER A 145 2.23 17.13 -1.66
N LYS A 146 3.43 16.57 -1.42
CA LYS A 146 4.35 16.16 -2.49
C LYS A 146 3.80 15.00 -3.32
N ILE A 147 3.25 13.97 -2.68
CA ILE A 147 2.66 12.81 -3.38
C ILE A 147 1.46 13.26 -4.21
N ALA A 148 0.52 13.99 -3.59
CA ALA A 148 -0.66 14.51 -4.26
C ALA A 148 -0.30 15.36 -5.49
N THR A 149 0.61 16.33 -5.33
CA THR A 149 1.06 17.18 -6.45
C THR A 149 1.74 16.36 -7.55
N SER A 150 2.59 15.40 -7.17
CA SER A 150 3.30 14.54 -8.12
C SER A 150 2.35 13.63 -8.91
N LEU A 151 1.27 13.16 -8.27
CA LEU A 151 0.24 12.35 -8.90
C LEU A 151 -0.53 13.13 -9.97
N ILE A 152 -0.68 14.45 -9.82
CA ILE A 152 -1.43 15.27 -10.79
C ILE A 152 -0.54 15.75 -11.94
N SER A 153 0.66 16.25 -11.62
CA SER A 153 1.50 16.98 -12.58
C SER A 153 2.99 16.75 -12.40
N GLY A 154 3.40 15.71 -11.68
CA GLY A 154 4.81 15.38 -11.45
C GLY A 154 5.17 13.97 -11.92
N ALA A 155 6.21 13.40 -11.30
CA ALA A 155 6.76 12.12 -11.74
C ALA A 155 5.77 10.96 -11.59
N LEU A 156 4.91 10.97 -10.55
CA LEU A 156 3.90 9.92 -10.37
C LEU A 156 2.82 9.96 -11.46
N ALA A 157 2.49 11.13 -12.01
CA ALA A 157 1.54 11.27 -13.12
C ALA A 157 2.01 10.56 -14.41
N SER A 158 3.30 10.26 -14.53
CA SER A 158 3.87 9.49 -15.65
C SER A 158 3.88 7.97 -15.42
N THR A 159 3.35 7.52 -14.28
CA THR A 159 3.26 6.09 -13.91
C THR A 159 1.82 5.58 -14.04
N CYS A 160 1.58 4.31 -13.69
CA CYS A 160 0.24 3.74 -13.63
C CYS A 160 -0.55 4.14 -12.36
N ALA A 161 0.07 4.84 -11.41
CA ALA A 161 -0.62 5.26 -10.19
C ALA A 161 -1.72 6.27 -10.51
N PHE A 162 -2.92 6.08 -9.95
CA PHE A 162 -4.10 6.86 -10.36
C PHE A 162 -4.84 7.53 -9.20
N LEU A 163 -4.67 7.04 -7.97
CA LEU A 163 -5.39 7.54 -6.80
C LEU A 163 -4.48 7.46 -5.57
N ALA A 164 -4.54 8.46 -4.70
CA ALA A 164 -3.88 8.41 -3.40
C ALA A 164 -4.87 8.72 -2.29
N LYS A 165 -4.67 8.10 -1.12
CA LYS A 165 -5.37 8.45 0.12
C LYS A 165 -4.44 8.51 1.31
N VAL A 166 -4.78 9.33 2.29
CA VAL A 166 -4.02 9.44 3.55
C VAL A 166 -4.94 9.39 4.76
N ALA A 167 -4.50 8.65 5.77
CA ALA A 167 -5.20 8.58 7.05
C ALA A 167 -5.06 9.88 7.82
N THR A 168 -6.16 10.33 8.41
CA THR A 168 -6.24 11.52 9.26
C THR A 168 -5.71 11.27 10.68
N SER A 169 -5.54 12.35 11.42
CA SER A 169 -5.10 12.30 12.82
C SER A 169 -6.14 11.58 13.68
N PRO A 170 -5.72 10.68 14.59
CA PRO A 170 -6.65 10.03 15.51
C PRO A 170 -7.25 11.04 16.50
N ALA A 171 -8.37 10.67 17.11
CA ALA A 171 -8.91 11.40 18.25
C ALA A 171 -7.92 11.51 19.42
N ASN A 172 -7.11 10.46 19.65
CA ASN A 172 -6.09 10.42 20.70
C ASN A 172 -4.69 10.28 20.10
N GLU A 173 -3.80 11.22 20.43
CA GLU A 173 -2.40 11.14 20.02
C GLU A 173 -1.69 9.96 20.70
N THR A 174 -0.91 9.24 19.92
CA THR A 174 -0.05 8.16 20.40
C THR A 174 1.39 8.50 20.02
N PRO A 175 2.36 8.46 20.96
CA PRO A 175 3.76 8.72 20.66
C PRO A 175 4.26 7.85 19.49
N HIS A 176 5.05 8.45 18.60
CA HIS A 176 5.67 7.79 17.45
C HIS A 176 4.69 7.22 16.39
N ARG A 177 3.43 7.67 16.40
CA ARG A 177 2.47 7.27 15.37
C ARG A 177 2.96 7.66 13.97
N GLN A 178 2.69 6.77 13.03
CA GLN A 178 2.81 7.05 11.61
C GLN A 178 1.42 7.14 10.98
N HIS A 179 1.26 8.07 10.03
CA HIS A 179 0.13 8.09 9.13
C HIS A 179 0.41 7.11 7.98
N VAL A 180 -0.62 6.39 7.57
CA VAL A 180 -0.57 5.59 6.35
C VAL A 180 -1.04 6.45 5.19
N ILE A 181 -0.24 6.45 4.12
CA ILE A 181 -0.61 6.96 2.80
C ILE A 181 -0.66 5.74 1.89
N CYS A 182 -1.77 5.57 1.18
CA CYS A 182 -1.93 4.54 0.17
C CYS A 182 -1.87 5.19 -1.22
N LEU A 183 -1.08 4.61 -2.13
CA LEU A 183 -1.05 5.00 -3.54
C LEU A 183 -1.51 3.81 -4.37
N TYR A 184 -2.64 3.96 -5.05
CA TYR A 184 -3.29 2.89 -5.80
C TYR A 184 -2.70 2.72 -7.19
N ILE A 185 -2.65 1.46 -7.61
CA ILE A 185 -2.19 1.00 -8.91
C ILE A 185 -3.21 0.02 -9.50
N PRO A 186 -3.39 -0.01 -10.83
CA PRO A 186 -4.47 -0.76 -11.47
C PRO A 186 -4.29 -2.27 -11.36
N ASP A 187 -3.04 -2.75 -11.43
CA ASP A 187 -2.71 -4.17 -11.35
C ASP A 187 -1.48 -4.35 -10.46
N VAL A 188 -1.65 -5.02 -9.32
CA VAL A 188 -0.54 -5.33 -8.40
C VAL A 188 0.32 -6.49 -8.90
N TYR A 189 -0.08 -7.24 -9.91
CA TYR A 189 0.66 -8.38 -10.45
C TYR A 189 1.52 -8.00 -11.67
N ASP A 190 1.32 -6.81 -12.25
CA ASP A 190 2.27 -6.20 -13.19
C ASP A 190 3.52 -5.72 -12.42
N LYS A 191 4.50 -6.62 -12.31
CA LYS A 191 5.73 -6.38 -11.56
C LYS A 191 6.52 -5.18 -12.10
N ASP A 192 6.52 -4.94 -13.40
CA ASP A 192 7.30 -3.86 -14.00
C ASP A 192 6.66 -2.51 -13.72
N ALA A 193 5.34 -2.41 -13.85
CA ALA A 193 4.59 -1.20 -13.48
C ALA A 193 4.72 -0.89 -11.98
N VAL A 194 4.56 -1.91 -11.13
CA VAL A 194 4.77 -1.80 -9.68
C VAL A 194 6.18 -1.29 -9.35
N THR A 195 7.21 -1.86 -10.00
CA THR A 195 8.61 -1.48 -9.77
C THR A 195 8.89 -0.06 -10.27
N ASN A 196 8.28 0.35 -11.38
CA ASN A 196 8.40 1.72 -11.88
C ASN A 196 7.84 2.74 -10.87
N VAL A 197 6.65 2.49 -10.31
CA VAL A 197 6.08 3.33 -9.25
C VAL A 197 7.00 3.37 -8.02
N MET A 198 7.56 2.23 -7.62
CA MET A 198 8.52 2.16 -6.50
C MET A 198 9.74 3.07 -6.72
N LYS A 199 10.34 3.02 -7.91
CA LYS A 199 11.51 3.85 -8.25
C LYS A 199 11.20 5.35 -8.14
N VAL A 200 10.04 5.78 -8.63
CA VAL A 200 9.59 7.18 -8.51
C VAL A 200 9.37 7.56 -7.05
N LEU A 201 8.71 6.71 -6.26
CA LEU A 201 8.49 6.95 -4.83
C LEU A 201 9.81 7.09 -4.06
N LEU A 202 10.80 6.26 -4.35
CA LEU A 202 12.10 6.31 -3.68
C LEU A 202 12.92 7.53 -4.13
N ARG A 203 13.06 7.75 -5.45
CA ARG A 203 13.90 8.80 -6.02
C ARG A 203 13.33 10.21 -5.83
N ASN A 204 12.04 10.40 -6.07
CA ASN A 204 11.44 11.75 -6.09
C ASN A 204 10.82 12.14 -4.74
N HIS A 205 10.48 11.16 -3.89
CA HIS A 205 9.74 11.41 -2.65
C HIS A 205 10.48 10.95 -1.39
N GLY A 206 11.50 10.09 -1.50
CA GLY A 206 12.32 9.66 -0.36
C GLY A 206 11.52 8.97 0.75
N VAL A 207 10.41 8.33 0.40
CA VAL A 207 9.45 7.77 1.36
C VAL A 207 9.83 6.37 1.84
N ASN A 208 9.28 5.99 3.00
CA ASN A 208 9.38 4.64 3.55
C ASN A 208 8.22 3.79 3.05
N LEU A 209 8.53 2.81 2.22
CA LEU A 209 7.56 1.85 1.66
C LEU A 209 7.53 0.59 2.52
N SER A 210 6.35 0.00 2.71
CA SER A 210 6.21 -1.32 3.38
C SER A 210 5.97 -2.46 2.41
N GLY A 211 5.46 -2.18 1.21
CA GLY A 211 5.10 -3.17 0.20
C GLY A 211 3.79 -2.83 -0.50
N VAL A 212 3.39 -3.72 -1.41
CA VAL A 212 2.15 -3.59 -2.19
C VAL A 212 1.11 -4.56 -1.65
N LYS A 213 -0.07 -4.04 -1.29
CA LYS A 213 -1.20 -4.85 -0.82
C LYS A 213 -2.32 -4.85 -1.87
N SER A 214 -2.78 -6.05 -2.23
CA SER A 214 -3.95 -6.24 -3.10
C SER A 214 -5.24 -5.78 -2.41
N ASP A 215 -6.18 -5.26 -3.18
CA ASP A 215 -7.54 -4.98 -2.69
C ASP A 215 -8.27 -6.27 -2.33
N LEU A 216 -8.02 -7.37 -3.05
CA LEU A 216 -8.51 -8.71 -2.66
C LEU A 216 -8.06 -9.08 -1.25
N TYR A 217 -6.81 -8.83 -0.91
CA TYR A 217 -6.28 -9.13 0.43
C TYR A 217 -6.95 -8.26 1.50
N THR A 218 -7.28 -7.01 1.15
CA THR A 218 -7.99 -6.11 2.05
C THR A 218 -9.43 -6.57 2.27
N GLY A 219 -10.16 -6.87 1.18
CA GLY A 219 -11.54 -7.35 1.23
C GLY A 219 -11.68 -8.71 1.92
N ALA A 220 -10.72 -9.62 1.73
CA ALA A 220 -10.71 -10.93 2.39
C ALA A 220 -10.23 -10.90 3.85
N GLY A 221 -9.84 -9.73 4.38
CA GLY A 221 -9.39 -9.58 5.76
C GLY A 221 -7.97 -10.10 6.03
N LEU A 222 -7.13 -10.25 5.00
CA LEU A 222 -5.74 -10.67 5.14
C LEU A 222 -4.88 -9.49 5.64
N ASP A 223 -4.59 -9.48 6.93
CA ASP A 223 -3.65 -8.55 7.58
C ASP A 223 -2.37 -9.25 8.05
N SER A 224 -1.44 -8.49 8.63
CA SER A 224 -0.13 -9.01 9.08
C SER A 224 -0.21 -9.95 10.29
N LYS A 225 -1.37 -10.03 10.95
CA LYS A 225 -1.65 -10.89 12.10
C LYS A 225 -2.62 -12.03 11.74
N HIS A 226 -2.97 -12.18 10.47
CA HIS A 226 -3.95 -13.16 10.04
C HIS A 226 -3.47 -14.59 10.35
N PRO A 227 -4.32 -15.49 10.89
CA PRO A 227 -3.93 -16.83 11.33
C PRO A 227 -3.28 -17.71 10.26
N SER A 228 -3.59 -17.49 8.97
CA SER A 228 -2.94 -18.18 7.86
C SER A 228 -1.42 -17.97 7.81
N GLY A 229 -0.92 -16.87 8.37
CA GLY A 229 0.48 -16.44 8.27
C GLY A 229 0.97 -16.11 6.85
N ILE A 230 0.06 -16.03 5.87
CA ILE A 230 0.38 -15.51 4.53
C ILE A 230 0.77 -14.03 4.66
N PRO A 231 1.83 -13.56 3.97
CA PRO A 231 2.19 -12.15 3.96
C PRO A 231 1.03 -11.26 3.51
N SER A 232 0.79 -10.15 4.21
CA SER A 232 -0.29 -9.20 3.90
C SER A 232 -0.02 -8.32 2.66
N THR A 233 1.06 -8.60 1.93
CA THR A 233 1.51 -7.85 0.76
C THR A 233 1.90 -8.84 -0.34
N VAL A 234 1.51 -8.55 -1.58
CA VAL A 234 1.90 -9.31 -2.78
C VAL A 234 3.40 -9.14 -3.03
N TRP A 235 3.89 -7.90 -2.94
CA TRP A 235 5.31 -7.59 -3.11
C TRP A 235 5.89 -6.97 -1.85
N LYS A 236 7.04 -7.48 -1.42
CA LYS A 236 7.94 -6.79 -0.50
C LYS A 236 8.90 -5.91 -1.30
N ASN A 237 9.38 -4.82 -0.71
CA ASN A 237 10.34 -3.94 -1.38
C ASN A 237 11.57 -4.71 -1.89
N THR A 238 12.10 -5.63 -1.07
CA THR A 238 13.29 -6.43 -1.39
C THR A 238 13.06 -7.49 -2.47
N SER A 239 11.81 -7.81 -2.81
CA SER A 239 11.50 -8.69 -3.95
C SER A 239 11.42 -7.94 -5.28
N LEU A 240 11.37 -6.59 -5.23
CA LEU A 240 11.30 -5.73 -6.41
C LEU A 240 12.65 -5.09 -6.71
N LEU A 241 13.35 -4.58 -5.70
CA LEU A 241 14.67 -3.97 -5.82
C LEU A 241 15.63 -4.47 -4.73
N ALA A 242 16.92 -4.52 -5.05
CA ALA A 242 17.95 -4.87 -4.09
C ALA A 242 18.05 -3.82 -2.96
N GLY A 243 18.39 -4.26 -1.75
CA GLY A 243 18.46 -3.36 -0.59
C GLY A 243 19.50 -2.24 -0.72
N SER A 244 20.58 -2.45 -1.47
CA SER A 244 21.57 -1.43 -1.82
C SER A 244 20.97 -0.34 -2.71
N GLU A 245 20.27 -0.75 -3.77
CA GLU A 245 19.62 0.16 -4.73
C GLU A 245 18.53 1.00 -4.06
N ILE A 246 17.73 0.41 -3.16
CA ILE A 246 16.72 1.14 -2.38
C ILE A 246 17.37 2.27 -1.57
N LYS A 247 18.48 1.97 -0.88
CA LYS A 247 19.20 2.95 -0.07
C LYS A 247 19.82 4.05 -0.92
N GLU A 248 20.40 3.68 -2.06
CA GLU A 248 21.00 4.62 -3.00
C GLU A 248 19.98 5.62 -3.53
N GLN A 249 18.81 5.16 -3.98
CA GLN A 249 17.75 6.02 -4.48
C GLN A 249 17.20 6.97 -3.40
N GLN A 250 17.06 6.48 -2.16
CA GLN A 250 16.65 7.34 -1.04
C GLN A 250 17.71 8.38 -0.66
N CYS A 251 19.01 8.03 -0.73
CA CYS A 251 20.10 8.97 -0.48
C CYS A 251 20.17 10.05 -1.57
N ALA A 252 20.05 9.66 -2.85
CA ALA A 252 20.01 10.59 -3.97
C ALA A 252 18.86 11.61 -3.81
N SER A 253 17.65 11.13 -3.49
CA SER A 253 16.49 11.99 -3.21
C SER A 253 16.76 13.03 -2.13
N LYS A 254 17.38 12.61 -1.01
CA LYS A 254 17.73 13.51 0.09
C LYS A 254 18.82 14.51 -0.29
N GLY A 255 19.75 14.12 -1.17
CA GLY A 255 20.79 14.99 -1.71
C GLY A 255 20.19 16.10 -2.58
N GLU A 256 19.37 15.73 -3.56
CA GLU A 256 18.70 16.67 -4.47
C GLU A 256 17.82 17.68 -3.70
N ILE A 257 17.07 17.21 -2.69
CA ILE A 257 16.26 18.09 -1.82
C ILE A 257 17.16 19.09 -1.05
N ARG A 258 18.32 18.66 -0.56
CA ARG A 258 19.26 19.54 0.15
C ARG A 258 19.86 20.59 -0.78
N GLU A 259 20.23 20.22 -2.01
CA GLU A 259 20.74 21.14 -3.01
C GLU A 259 19.68 22.17 -3.42
N GLU A 260 18.44 21.75 -3.69
CA GLU A 260 17.36 22.65 -4.06
C GLU A 260 17.05 23.68 -2.96
N ILE A 261 17.04 23.25 -1.69
CA ILE A 261 16.89 24.16 -0.53
C ILE A 261 18.07 25.13 -0.44
N THR A 262 19.29 24.67 -0.71
CA THR A 262 20.49 25.50 -0.67
C THR A 262 20.45 26.55 -1.79
N ILE A 263 20.09 26.17 -3.01
CA ILE A 263 19.92 27.09 -4.14
C ILE A 263 18.82 28.12 -3.84
N LYS A 264 17.68 27.71 -3.26
CA LYS A 264 16.61 28.66 -2.88
C LYS A 264 17.03 29.62 -1.76
N ARG A 265 17.86 29.19 -0.81
CA ARG A 265 18.36 30.04 0.29
C ARG A 265 19.46 31.01 -0.13
N TYR A 266 20.33 30.63 -1.07
CA TYR A 266 21.50 31.43 -1.46
C TYR A 266 21.39 32.04 -2.86
N GLY A 267 20.40 31.66 -3.67
CA GLY A 267 20.17 32.15 -5.03
C GLY A 267 19.26 33.37 -5.16
N CYS A 268 18.63 33.83 -4.07
CA CYS A 268 17.79 35.04 -4.07
C CYS A 268 18.57 36.34 -3.80
N GLY A 269 19.90 36.32 -3.91
CA GLY A 269 20.79 37.45 -3.65
C GLY A 269 21.77 37.69 -4.79
N ARG A 270 21.26 38.11 -5.96
CA ARG A 270 22.01 38.84 -6.98
C ARG A 270 21.02 39.43 -8.01
N LYS A 271 20.55 40.64 -7.73
CA LYS A 271 20.25 41.66 -8.73
C LYS A 271 21.14 42.85 -8.41
#